data_AF-A0A9X6RN55-F1
#
_entry.id   AF-A0A9X6RN55-F1
#
_cell.length_a   1.000
_cell.length_b   1.000
_cell.length_c   1.000
_cell.angle_alpha   90.00
_cell.angle_beta   90.00
_cell.angle_gamma   90.00
#
_symmetry.space_group_name_H-M   'P 1'
#
loop_
_entity.id
_entity.type
_entity.pdbx_description
1 polymer ?
#
loop_
_entity_poly.entity_id
_entity_poly.type
_entity_poly.pdbx_seq_one_letter_code
_entity_poly.pdbx_strand_id
1 'polypeptide(L)'
;MLTKARGVEFREAPGTRTVLVRPVDSSFKAFLMALLTQQQKHWDYVTGVRVFNSVADFLVVNVSSPNTPGLRVHQQRDKLDTLLRAVLKERDSQVKRIPVLLKIAPDLTLQDQQSIADVALELKLDGLVISNTTTSRPESLISPHQTEIGGLSGAPLRELALETLQAMYRLTRGKIPIIGLGGISVGHAQQVPISNLTALFPA
;
A
#
# COMPACT_ATOMS: atom_id res chain seq x y z
N MET A 1 -6.60 7.17 15.21
CA MET A 1 -7.92 7.58 14.68
C MET A 1 -7.75 7.77 13.18
N LEU A 2 -8.34 6.92 12.33
CA LEU A 2 -8.26 7.06 10.88
C LEU A 2 -9.07 8.32 10.50
N THR A 3 -8.40 9.34 9.99
CA THR A 3 -9.03 10.57 9.50
C THR A 3 -10.03 10.19 8.40
N LYS A 4 -11.31 10.55 8.57
CA LYS A 4 -12.35 10.35 7.55
C LYS A 4 -11.95 11.09 6.27
N ALA A 5 -11.40 10.37 5.29
CA ALA A 5 -11.31 10.88 3.92
C ALA A 5 -12.75 11.01 3.39
N ARG A 6 -13.13 12.19 2.91
CA ARG A 6 -14.44 12.41 2.27
C ARG A 6 -14.56 11.48 1.05
N GLY A 7 -15.75 10.90 0.84
CA GLY A 7 -16.01 10.01 -0.30
C GLY A 7 -15.47 8.58 -0.15
N VAL A 8 -15.14 8.15 1.07
CA VAL A 8 -14.66 6.79 1.35
C VAL A 8 -15.42 6.19 2.55
N GLU A 9 -16.03 5.02 2.35
CA GLU A 9 -16.62 4.22 3.42
C GLU A 9 -15.59 3.27 4.01
N PHE A 10 -15.56 3.23 5.35
CA PHE A 10 -14.77 2.29 6.14
C PHE A 10 -15.70 1.30 6.82
N ARG A 11 -15.49 -0.01 6.62
CA ARG A 11 -16.17 -1.06 7.40
C ARG A 11 -15.16 -2.05 7.96
N GLU A 12 -15.18 -2.27 9.27
CA GLU A 12 -14.42 -3.35 9.90
C GLU A 12 -15.11 -4.68 9.65
N ALA A 13 -14.37 -5.74 9.29
CA ALA A 13 -14.97 -7.07 9.24
C ALA A 13 -15.18 -7.63 10.65
N PRO A 14 -16.34 -8.26 10.92
CA PRO A 14 -16.64 -8.88 12.20
C PRO A 14 -15.53 -9.85 12.65
N GLY A 15 -15.05 -9.70 13.88
CA GLY A 15 -14.00 -10.56 14.45
C GLY A 15 -12.59 -10.31 13.91
N THR A 16 -12.40 -9.31 13.04
CA THR A 16 -11.09 -8.89 12.54
C THR A 16 -10.86 -7.41 12.81
N ARG A 17 -9.61 -6.95 12.67
CA ARG A 17 -9.30 -5.50 12.61
C ARG A 17 -8.89 -5.10 11.20
N THR A 18 -9.54 -5.64 10.19
CA THR A 18 -9.28 -5.33 8.79
C THR A 18 -10.36 -4.41 8.25
N VAL A 19 -9.99 -3.42 7.44
CA VAL A 19 -10.87 -2.32 7.06
C VAL A 19 -11.16 -2.32 5.56
N LEU A 20 -12.43 -2.45 5.20
CA LEU A 20 -12.92 -2.27 3.83
C LEU A 20 -12.95 -0.78 3.54
N VAL A 21 -12.32 -0.39 2.43
CA VAL A 21 -12.20 0.99 2.00
C VAL A 21 -12.89 1.12 0.65
N ARG A 22 -14.11 1.66 0.63
CA ARG A 22 -14.91 1.80 -0.60
C ARG A 22 -15.01 3.27 -1.01
N PRO A 23 -14.60 3.68 -2.22
CA PRO A 23 -14.97 4.99 -2.73
C PRO A 23 -16.49 5.06 -2.94
N VAL A 24 -17.14 6.11 -2.42
CA VAL A 24 -18.60 6.23 -2.35
C VAL A 24 -19.25 6.25 -3.74
N ASP A 25 -18.53 6.70 -4.77
CA ASP A 25 -19.03 6.88 -6.15
C ASP A 25 -18.32 6.00 -7.20
N SER A 26 -17.65 4.90 -6.80
CA SER A 26 -16.99 4.00 -7.77
C SER A 26 -17.60 2.60 -7.80
N SER A 27 -17.71 2.02 -9.00
CA SER A 27 -18.00 0.60 -9.19
C SER A 27 -16.88 -0.33 -8.69
N PHE A 28 -15.67 0.21 -8.49
CA PHE A 28 -14.51 -0.51 -7.95
C PHE A 28 -14.54 -0.64 -6.42
N LYS A 29 -14.29 -1.84 -5.93
CA LYS A 29 -14.18 -2.21 -4.51
C LYS A 29 -12.75 -2.63 -4.21
N ALA A 30 -11.93 -1.65 -3.85
CA ALA A 30 -10.59 -1.91 -3.32
C ALA A 30 -10.69 -2.37 -1.86
N PHE A 31 -9.82 -3.30 -1.45
CA PHE A 31 -9.74 -3.68 -0.05
C PHE A 31 -8.31 -3.54 0.49
N LEU A 32 -8.14 -2.74 1.54
CA LEU A 32 -6.85 -2.52 2.19
C LEU A 32 -6.70 -3.45 3.38
N MET A 33 -5.91 -4.51 3.20
CA MET A 33 -5.51 -5.40 4.28
C MET A 33 -4.36 -4.79 5.06
N ALA A 34 -4.66 -4.27 6.25
CA ALA A 34 -3.65 -3.84 7.19
C ALA A 34 -3.66 -4.73 8.44
N LEU A 35 -2.46 -4.96 8.99
CA LEU A 35 -2.30 -5.39 10.37
C LEU A 35 -2.61 -4.21 11.30
N LEU A 36 -3.70 -4.28 12.06
CA LEU A 36 -4.05 -3.31 13.12
C LEU A 36 -3.88 -3.90 14.53
N THR A 37 -3.19 -5.03 14.67
CA THR A 37 -2.93 -5.67 15.96
C THR A 37 -1.48 -5.41 16.40
N GLN A 38 -1.27 -5.18 17.70
CA GLN A 38 0.08 -5.03 18.27
C GLN A 38 0.88 -6.35 18.25
N GLN A 39 0.24 -7.49 17.96
CA GLN A 39 0.88 -8.80 17.92
C GLN A 39 1.41 -9.22 16.53
N GLN A 40 1.12 -8.46 15.46
CA GLN A 40 1.71 -8.61 14.12
C GLN A 40 1.83 -10.07 13.63
N LYS A 41 0.71 -10.80 13.57
CA LYS A 41 0.73 -12.19 13.10
C LYS A 41 0.35 -12.26 11.62
N HIS A 42 1.11 -13.00 10.83
CA HIS A 42 0.82 -13.29 9.42
C HIS A 42 -0.62 -13.81 9.19
N TRP A 43 -1.22 -14.46 10.19
CA TRP A 43 -2.61 -14.94 10.19
C TRP A 43 -3.66 -13.84 9.97
N ASP A 44 -3.39 -12.60 10.34
CA ASP A 44 -4.35 -11.50 10.15
C ASP A 44 -4.53 -11.20 8.65
N TYR A 45 -3.47 -11.30 7.85
CA TYR A 45 -3.56 -11.16 6.40
C TYR A 45 -4.25 -12.37 5.77
N VAL A 46 -3.89 -13.60 6.15
CA VAL A 46 -4.55 -14.81 5.65
C VAL A 46 -6.07 -14.76 5.91
N THR A 47 -6.46 -14.33 7.11
CA THR A 47 -7.88 -14.15 7.47
C THR A 47 -8.54 -13.08 6.61
N GLY A 48 -7.87 -11.95 6.37
CA GLY A 48 -8.35 -10.93 5.45
C GLY A 48 -8.60 -11.47 4.03
N VAL A 49 -7.73 -12.35 3.51
CA VAL A 49 -8.00 -12.97 2.21
C VAL A 49 -9.34 -13.72 2.22
N ARG A 50 -9.58 -14.57 3.22
CA ARG A 50 -10.81 -15.37 3.35
C ARG A 50 -12.06 -14.51 3.44
N VAL A 51 -12.02 -13.51 4.33
CA VAL A 51 -13.19 -12.69 4.66
C VAL A 51 -13.61 -11.81 3.49
N PHE A 52 -12.65 -11.29 2.72
CA PHE A 52 -12.93 -10.27 1.71
C PHE A 52 -12.91 -10.82 0.27
N ASN A 53 -12.59 -12.10 0.06
CA ASN A 53 -12.46 -12.68 -1.26
C ASN A 53 -13.70 -12.48 -2.16
N SER A 54 -14.88 -12.65 -1.58
CA SER A 54 -16.16 -12.59 -2.30
C SER A 54 -16.62 -11.18 -2.65
N VAL A 55 -16.07 -10.14 -2.00
CA VAL A 55 -16.55 -8.75 -2.12
C VAL A 55 -15.52 -7.78 -2.68
N ALA A 56 -14.24 -8.12 -2.66
CA ALA A 56 -13.16 -7.28 -3.16
C ALA A 56 -12.89 -7.51 -4.65
N ASP A 57 -12.52 -6.44 -5.36
CA ASP A 57 -11.98 -6.51 -6.72
C ASP A 57 -10.47 -6.74 -6.70
N PHE A 58 -9.78 -6.24 -5.66
CA PHE A 58 -8.39 -6.55 -5.36
C PHE A 58 -8.10 -6.33 -3.86
N LEU A 59 -7.04 -6.97 -3.38
CA LEU A 59 -6.54 -6.86 -2.02
C LEU A 59 -5.22 -6.10 -2.01
N VAL A 60 -4.98 -5.28 -0.98
CA VAL A 60 -3.71 -4.60 -0.77
C VAL A 60 -3.11 -5.01 0.57
N VAL A 61 -1.99 -5.73 0.54
CA VAL A 61 -1.16 -6.03 1.72
C VAL A 61 -0.42 -4.77 2.14
N ASN A 62 -0.82 -4.18 3.25
CA ASN A 62 -0.20 -2.97 3.80
C ASN A 62 0.76 -3.30 4.94
N VAL A 63 2.05 -3.08 4.68
CA VAL A 63 3.17 -3.27 5.63
C VAL A 63 3.89 -1.94 5.92
N SER A 64 3.26 -0.81 5.63
CA SER A 64 3.96 0.49 5.50
C SER A 64 3.46 1.60 6.42
N SER A 65 2.43 1.35 7.23
CA SER A 65 1.91 2.35 8.19
C SER A 65 3.00 2.77 9.20
N PRO A 66 3.31 4.08 9.31
CA PRO A 66 4.19 4.56 10.39
C PRO A 66 3.49 4.59 11.76
N ASN A 67 2.16 4.50 11.78
CA ASN A 67 1.35 4.62 12.99
C ASN A 67 1.14 3.28 13.70
N THR A 68 1.64 2.18 13.13
CA THR A 68 1.61 0.84 13.74
C THR A 68 3.04 0.46 14.13
N PRO A 69 3.41 0.51 15.43
CA PRO A 69 4.76 0.20 15.89
C PRO A 69 5.22 -1.15 15.35
N GLY A 70 6.44 -1.21 14.80
CA GLY A 70 7.07 -2.44 14.27
C GLY A 70 6.58 -2.92 12.90
N LEU A 71 5.47 -2.41 12.36
CA LEU A 71 4.90 -2.93 11.12
C LEU A 71 5.86 -2.84 9.92
N ARG A 72 6.61 -1.75 9.80
CA ARG A 72 7.55 -1.51 8.70
C ARG A 72 8.70 -2.54 8.65
N VAL A 73 8.92 -3.30 9.72
CA VAL A 73 9.90 -4.40 9.73
C VAL A 73 9.53 -5.51 8.74
N HIS A 74 8.25 -5.66 8.39
CA HIS A 74 7.78 -6.63 7.40
C HIS A 74 8.19 -6.28 5.96
N GLN A 75 8.80 -5.12 5.72
CA GLN A 75 9.38 -4.76 4.42
C GLN A 75 10.78 -5.35 4.22
N GLN A 76 11.40 -5.93 5.26
CA GLN A 76 12.64 -6.70 5.14
C GLN A 76 12.40 -7.97 4.31
N ARG A 77 13.35 -8.32 3.43
CA ARG A 77 13.24 -9.39 2.43
C ARG A 77 12.57 -10.66 2.97
N ASP A 78 13.17 -11.29 3.99
CA ASP A 78 12.73 -12.61 4.47
C ASP A 78 11.33 -12.57 5.09
N LYS A 79 11.02 -11.49 5.81
CA LYS A 79 9.70 -11.29 6.43
C LYS A 79 8.64 -11.02 5.38
N LEU A 80 8.99 -10.24 4.36
CA LEU A 80 8.11 -9.92 3.25
C LEU A 80 7.79 -11.17 2.42
N ASP A 81 8.81 -11.94 2.06
CA ASP A 81 8.67 -13.19 1.30
C ASP A 81 7.78 -14.17 2.06
N THR A 82 8.08 -14.42 3.35
CA THR A 82 7.27 -15.31 4.20
C THR A 82 5.81 -14.88 4.26
N LEU A 83 5.56 -13.58 4.46
CA LEU A 83 4.21 -13.03 4.52
C LEU A 83 3.47 -13.20 3.18
N LEU A 84 4.09 -12.78 2.08
CA LEU A 84 3.45 -12.78 0.76
C LEU A 84 3.18 -14.21 0.28
N ARG A 85 4.08 -15.18 0.55
CA ARG A 85 3.81 -16.59 0.24
C ARG A 85 2.57 -17.10 0.96
N ALA A 86 2.39 -16.77 2.24
CA ALA A 86 1.21 -17.17 3.00
C ALA A 86 -0.07 -16.54 2.44
N VAL A 87 -0.03 -15.25 2.11
CA VAL A 87 -1.18 -14.52 1.53
C VAL A 87 -1.54 -15.08 0.15
N LEU A 88 -0.55 -15.26 -0.74
CA LEU A 88 -0.78 -15.75 -2.10
C LEU A 88 -1.28 -17.19 -2.08
N LYS A 89 -0.74 -18.05 -1.19
CA LYS A 89 -1.23 -19.42 -1.00
C LYS A 89 -2.71 -19.43 -0.61
N GLU A 90 -3.12 -18.59 0.34
CA GLU A 90 -4.53 -18.50 0.73
C GLU A 90 -5.39 -17.92 -0.39
N ARG A 91 -4.89 -16.93 -1.14
CA ARG A 91 -5.62 -16.34 -2.27
C ARG A 91 -5.84 -17.39 -3.36
N ASP A 92 -4.82 -18.16 -3.69
CA ASP A 92 -4.88 -19.19 -4.72
C ASP A 92 -5.76 -20.39 -4.31
N SER A 93 -6.07 -20.57 -3.01
CA SER A 93 -7.02 -21.58 -2.54
C SER A 93 -8.48 -21.09 -2.53
N GLN A 94 -8.75 -19.81 -2.81
CA GLN A 94 -10.12 -19.30 -2.88
C GLN A 94 -10.77 -19.60 -4.24
N VAL A 95 -12.10 -19.62 -4.27
CA VAL A 95 -12.89 -19.81 -5.50
C VAL A 95 -12.62 -18.68 -6.52
N LYS A 96 -12.48 -17.43 -6.05
CA LYS A 96 -12.16 -16.27 -6.90
C LYS A 96 -10.69 -15.88 -6.70
N ARG A 97 -9.87 -15.97 -7.77
CA ARG A 97 -8.49 -15.46 -7.74
C ARG A 97 -8.47 -13.94 -7.88
N ILE A 98 -8.57 -13.21 -6.77
CA ILE A 98 -8.48 -11.75 -6.78
C ILE A 98 -7.01 -11.26 -6.77
N PRO A 99 -6.69 -10.18 -7.50
CA PRO A 99 -5.36 -9.57 -7.48
C PRO A 99 -4.92 -9.17 -6.06
N VAL A 100 -3.65 -9.40 -5.73
CA VAL A 100 -3.01 -8.98 -4.48
C VAL A 100 -1.88 -8.00 -4.79
N LEU A 101 -1.99 -6.81 -4.22
CA LEU A 101 -1.01 -5.74 -4.33
C LEU A 101 -0.26 -5.54 -3.01
N LEU A 102 0.96 -5.03 -3.06
CA LEU A 102 1.74 -4.65 -1.87
C LEU A 102 1.85 -3.14 -1.76
N LYS A 103 1.51 -2.57 -0.60
CA LYS A 103 1.71 -1.14 -0.30
C LYS A 103 2.92 -0.91 0.58
N ILE A 104 3.92 -0.19 0.06
CA ILE A 104 5.18 0.07 0.74
C ILE A 104 5.32 1.53 1.22
N ALA A 105 6.24 1.75 2.15
CA ALA A 105 6.58 3.06 2.67
C ALA A 105 7.52 3.78 1.67
N PRO A 106 7.51 5.11 1.65
CA PRO A 106 8.49 5.88 0.87
C PRO A 106 9.86 5.96 1.57
N ASP A 107 9.89 5.73 2.89
CA ASP A 107 11.09 5.83 3.72
C ASP A 107 11.95 4.55 3.64
N LEU A 108 12.51 4.26 2.47
CA LEU A 108 13.28 3.04 2.19
C LEU A 108 14.63 3.38 1.55
N THR A 109 15.66 2.61 1.90
CA THR A 109 16.93 2.68 1.17
C THR A 109 16.78 2.05 -0.23
N LEU A 110 17.67 2.37 -1.16
CA LEU A 110 17.68 1.72 -2.48
C LEU A 110 17.86 0.20 -2.38
N GLN A 111 18.61 -0.29 -1.38
CA GLN A 111 18.80 -1.72 -1.14
C GLN A 111 17.51 -2.39 -0.65
N ASP A 112 16.74 -1.72 0.21
CA ASP A 112 15.43 -2.21 0.65
C ASP A 112 14.46 -2.25 -0.54
N GLN A 113 14.45 -1.20 -1.37
CA GLN A 113 13.62 -1.14 -2.58
C GLN A 113 13.97 -2.26 -3.56
N GLN A 114 15.26 -2.53 -3.80
CA GLN A 114 15.72 -3.66 -4.62
C GLN A 114 15.22 -4.98 -4.06
N SER A 115 15.38 -5.19 -2.74
CA SER A 115 14.95 -6.42 -2.07
C SER A 115 13.44 -6.65 -2.20
N ILE A 116 12.64 -5.59 -2.05
CA ILE A 116 11.18 -5.64 -2.24
C ILE A 116 10.83 -5.96 -3.69
N ALA A 117 11.50 -5.32 -4.66
CA ALA A 117 11.25 -5.55 -6.09
C ALA A 117 11.56 -6.99 -6.49
N ASP A 118 12.67 -7.55 -5.99
CA ASP A 118 13.05 -8.93 -6.25
C ASP A 118 12.01 -9.92 -5.72
N VAL A 119 11.57 -9.75 -4.46
CA VAL A 119 10.49 -10.58 -3.88
C VAL A 119 9.20 -10.46 -4.69
N ALA A 120 8.81 -9.24 -5.07
CA ALA A 120 7.60 -9.02 -5.86
C ALA A 120 7.66 -9.70 -7.23
N LEU A 121 8.84 -9.69 -7.88
CA LEU A 121 9.08 -10.36 -9.17
C LEU A 121 9.09 -11.88 -9.02
N GLU A 122 9.80 -12.40 -8.02
CA GLU A 122 9.91 -13.84 -7.73
C GLU A 122 8.53 -14.45 -7.45
N LEU A 123 7.71 -13.74 -6.68
CA LEU A 123 6.36 -14.18 -6.32
C LEU A 123 5.30 -13.83 -7.37
N LYS A 124 5.67 -13.16 -8.47
CA LYS A 124 4.74 -12.70 -9.52
C LYS A 124 3.55 -11.93 -8.94
N LEU A 125 3.84 -10.97 -8.07
CA LEU A 125 2.82 -10.16 -7.40
C LEU A 125 1.97 -9.39 -8.42
N ASP A 126 0.67 -9.26 -8.17
CA ASP A 126 -0.26 -8.68 -9.15
C ASP A 126 -0.13 -7.13 -9.24
N GLY A 127 0.53 -6.47 -8.28
CA GLY A 127 0.89 -5.06 -8.39
C GLY A 127 1.52 -4.45 -7.13
N LEU A 128 1.92 -3.19 -7.23
CA LEU A 128 2.46 -2.38 -6.12
C LEU A 128 1.64 -1.10 -5.91
N VAL A 129 1.62 -0.61 -4.67
CA VAL A 129 1.06 0.69 -4.31
C VAL A 129 2.15 1.55 -3.67
N ILE A 130 2.52 2.63 -4.34
CA ILE A 130 3.65 3.50 -3.99
C ILE A 130 3.14 4.93 -3.83
N SER A 131 3.02 5.52 -2.64
CA SER A 131 3.45 5.01 -1.34
C SER A 131 2.43 5.24 -0.23
N ASN A 132 2.76 4.76 0.97
CA ASN A 132 2.16 5.22 2.20
C ASN A 132 2.75 6.58 2.63
N THR A 133 2.37 7.08 3.80
CA THR A 133 2.88 8.33 4.38
C THR A 133 4.35 8.22 4.81
N THR A 134 5.04 9.36 4.87
CA THR A 134 6.46 9.45 5.25
C THR A 134 6.64 9.82 6.72
N THR A 135 7.69 9.30 7.36
CA THR A 135 8.14 9.79 8.68
C THR A 135 9.11 10.96 8.59
N SER A 136 9.64 11.24 7.40
CA SER A 136 10.51 12.39 7.16
C SER A 136 9.79 13.71 7.42
N ARG A 137 10.56 14.69 7.89
CA ARG A 137 10.10 16.06 8.15
C ARG A 137 11.03 17.01 7.39
N PRO A 138 10.70 17.38 6.14
CA PRO A 138 11.53 18.30 5.39
C PRO A 138 11.58 19.67 6.07
N GLU A 139 12.72 20.34 6.00
CA GLU A 139 12.93 21.66 6.62
C GLU A 139 12.01 22.74 6.04
N SER A 140 11.45 22.51 4.85
CA SER A 140 10.48 23.39 4.20
C SER A 140 9.08 23.36 4.80
N LEU A 141 8.81 22.54 5.83
CA LEU A 141 7.54 22.59 6.56
C LEU A 141 7.43 23.90 7.34
N ILE A 142 6.26 24.53 7.28
CA ILE A 142 5.96 25.82 7.95
C ILE A 142 4.82 25.66 8.96
N SER A 143 4.20 24.48 9.04
CA SER A 143 3.06 24.22 9.91
C SER A 143 3.48 24.17 11.38
N PRO A 144 2.68 24.71 12.32
CA PRO A 144 2.95 24.53 13.76
C PRO A 144 2.93 23.04 14.18
N HIS A 145 2.32 22.17 13.37
CA HIS A 145 2.26 20.72 13.60
C HIS A 145 3.45 19.95 12.99
N GLN A 146 4.49 20.63 12.47
CA GLN A 146 5.60 19.98 11.77
C GLN A 146 6.39 18.97 12.62
N THR A 147 6.35 19.09 13.96
CA THR A 147 7.04 18.19 14.89
C THR A 147 6.17 17.02 15.37
N GLU A 148 4.91 16.93 14.92
CA GLU A 148 4.03 15.83 15.34
C GLU A 148 4.58 14.48 14.90
N ILE A 149 4.43 13.48 15.76
CA ILE A 149 4.81 12.09 15.49
C ILE A 149 3.75 11.43 14.62
N GLY A 150 4.18 10.65 13.63
CA GLY A 150 3.31 9.88 12.75
C GLY A 150 3.62 10.10 11.28
N GLY A 151 2.67 9.76 10.41
CA GLY A 151 2.81 9.90 8.97
C GLY A 151 2.50 11.31 8.44
N LEU A 152 3.43 11.90 7.69
CA LEU A 152 3.24 13.09 6.87
C LEU A 152 2.71 12.70 5.48
N SER A 153 1.73 13.45 4.99
CA SER A 153 1.05 13.22 3.71
C SER A 153 0.84 14.53 2.96
N GLY A 154 0.19 14.47 1.79
CA GLY A 154 -0.10 15.67 0.98
C GLY A 154 1.11 16.16 0.20
N ALA A 155 1.10 17.44 -0.18
CA ALA A 155 2.10 18.05 -1.07
C ALA A 155 3.57 17.80 -0.67
N PRO A 156 3.96 17.85 0.63
CA PRO A 156 5.34 17.58 1.04
C PRO A 156 5.83 16.15 0.75
N LEU A 157 4.92 15.19 0.52
CA LEU A 157 5.26 13.81 0.20
C LEU A 157 5.52 13.60 -1.31
N ARG A 158 5.14 14.55 -2.16
CA ARG A 158 5.08 14.38 -3.64
C ARG A 158 6.40 13.90 -4.23
N GLU A 159 7.50 14.59 -3.95
CA GLU A 159 8.81 14.30 -4.54
C GLU A 159 9.30 12.91 -4.13
N LEU A 160 9.30 12.63 -2.83
CA LEU A 160 9.71 11.35 -2.28
C LEU A 160 8.86 10.17 -2.80
N ALA A 161 7.54 10.35 -2.90
CA ALA A 161 6.65 9.34 -3.47
C ALA A 161 6.93 9.10 -4.96
N LEU A 162 7.20 10.16 -5.73
CA LEU A 162 7.53 10.07 -7.15
C LEU A 162 8.87 9.37 -7.38
N GLU A 163 9.89 9.71 -6.60
CA GLU A 163 11.20 9.07 -6.64
C GLU A 163 11.11 7.58 -6.34
N THR A 164 10.37 7.22 -5.29
CA THR A 164 10.13 5.83 -4.91
C THR A 164 9.39 5.08 -6.03
N LEU A 165 8.38 5.70 -6.65
CA LEU A 165 7.63 5.12 -7.75
C LEU A 165 8.53 4.85 -8.96
N GLN A 166 9.33 5.83 -9.36
CA GLN A 166 10.25 5.70 -10.49
C GLN A 166 11.32 4.64 -10.23
N ALA A 167 11.86 4.58 -9.00
CA ALA A 167 12.82 3.56 -8.60
C ALA A 167 12.18 2.16 -8.69
N MET A 168 11.01 1.94 -8.07
CA MET A 168 10.31 0.66 -8.13
C MET A 168 9.93 0.26 -9.55
N TYR A 169 9.54 1.20 -10.41
CA TYR A 169 9.27 0.93 -11.82
C TYR A 169 10.52 0.40 -12.54
N ARG A 170 11.69 1.03 -12.34
CA ARG A 170 12.96 0.57 -12.92
C ARG A 170 13.38 -0.79 -12.38
N LEU A 171 13.33 -0.98 -11.06
CA LEU A 171 13.73 -2.21 -10.38
C LEU A 171 12.86 -3.40 -10.80
N THR A 172 11.55 -3.18 -10.94
CA THR A 172 10.62 -4.21 -11.45
C THR A 172 10.69 -4.37 -12.97
N ARG A 173 11.52 -3.59 -13.67
CA ARG A 173 11.65 -3.58 -15.14
C ARG A 173 10.30 -3.38 -15.85
N GLY A 174 9.40 -2.61 -15.22
CA GLY A 174 8.04 -2.39 -15.69
C GLY A 174 7.17 -3.65 -15.77
N LYS A 175 7.57 -4.78 -15.18
CA LYS A 175 6.83 -6.05 -15.24
C LYS A 175 5.69 -6.14 -14.23
N ILE A 176 5.70 -5.30 -13.20
CA ILE A 176 4.69 -5.27 -12.15
C ILE A 176 3.91 -3.96 -12.28
N PRO A 177 2.57 -4.00 -12.38
CA PRO A 177 1.75 -2.79 -12.39
C PRO A 177 1.93 -1.97 -11.10
N ILE A 178 1.99 -0.64 -11.23
CA ILE A 178 2.20 0.25 -10.07
C ILE A 178 1.09 1.31 -9.99
N ILE A 179 0.52 1.45 -8.79
CA ILE A 179 -0.39 2.53 -8.41
C ILE A 179 0.37 3.58 -7.60
N GLY A 180 0.44 4.80 -8.13
CA GLY A 180 1.07 5.96 -7.49
C GLY A 180 0.14 6.71 -6.54
N LEU A 181 0.59 6.99 -5.32
CA LEU A 181 -0.07 7.75 -4.26
C LEU A 181 0.95 8.68 -3.57
N GLY A 182 0.55 9.91 -3.26
CA GLY A 182 1.35 10.86 -2.48
C GLY A 182 1.45 12.25 -3.14
N GLY A 183 0.88 13.26 -2.47
CA GLY A 183 1.05 14.66 -2.90
C GLY A 183 0.52 15.00 -4.28
N ILE A 184 -0.56 14.35 -4.72
CA ILE A 184 -1.23 14.70 -5.97
C ILE A 184 -2.33 15.73 -5.73
N SER A 185 -2.21 16.88 -6.39
CA SER A 185 -3.23 17.90 -6.47
C SER A 185 -3.97 17.81 -7.81
N VAL A 186 -5.25 18.19 -7.78
CA VAL A 186 -6.10 18.35 -8.97
C VAL A 186 -5.39 19.36 -9.90
N GLY A 187 -4.94 18.90 -11.07
CA GLY A 187 -4.13 19.67 -12.03
C GLY A 187 -2.68 19.18 -12.22
N HIS A 188 -2.15 18.37 -11.28
CA HIS A 188 -0.83 17.73 -11.41
C HIS A 188 -0.93 16.20 -11.49
N ALA A 189 -2.13 15.68 -11.70
CA ALA A 189 -2.38 14.30 -12.07
C ALA A 189 -1.78 14.05 -13.46
N GLN A 190 -0.60 13.41 -13.49
CA GLN A 190 0.00 12.98 -14.74
C GLN A 190 -0.34 11.50 -14.96
N GLN A 191 -1.04 11.21 -16.06
CA GLN A 191 -0.96 9.88 -16.67
C GLN A 191 0.44 9.77 -17.26
N VAL A 192 1.35 9.07 -16.58
CA VAL A 192 2.63 8.73 -17.21
C VAL A 192 2.32 7.66 -18.26
N PRO A 193 2.58 7.90 -19.56
CA PRO A 193 2.25 6.97 -20.63
C PRO A 193 3.27 5.83 -20.60
N ILE A 194 3.08 4.92 -19.66
CA ILE A 194 3.82 3.70 -19.52
C ILE A 194 2.75 2.64 -19.37
N SER A 195 2.75 1.64 -20.26
CA SER A 195 1.68 0.65 -20.43
C SER A 195 1.27 -0.13 -19.17
N ASN A 196 2.01 0.02 -18.06
CA ASN A 196 1.81 -0.67 -16.77
C ASN A 196 1.76 0.29 -15.56
N LEU A 197 1.61 1.60 -15.76
CA LEU A 197 1.46 2.58 -14.67
C LEU A 197 0.04 3.14 -14.64
N THR A 198 -0.72 2.83 -13.58
CA THR A 198 -2.02 3.46 -13.34
C THR A 198 -1.94 4.27 -12.06
N ALA A 199 -1.69 5.57 -12.18
CA ALA A 199 -1.96 6.50 -11.09
C ALA A 199 -3.48 6.74 -11.04
N LEU A 200 -4.16 6.15 -10.05
CA LEU A 200 -5.60 6.35 -9.85
C LEU A 200 -5.82 7.68 -9.12
N PHE A 201 -6.49 8.61 -9.79
CA PHE A 201 -7.02 9.84 -9.20
C PHE A 201 -8.55 9.84 -9.24
N PRO A 202 -9.22 10.35 -8.20
CA PRO A 202 -10.63 10.71 -8.34
C PRO A 202 -10.77 11.80 -9.41
N ALA A 203 -11.88 11.72 -10.14
CA ALA A 203 -12.27 12.65 -11.20
C ALA A 203 -12.39 14.10 -10.72
#